data_AF-A0A024GQX7-F1
#
_entry.id   AF-A0A024GQX7-F1
#
_cell.length_a   1.000
_cell.length_b   1.000
_cell.length_c   1.000
_cell.angle_alpha   90.00
_cell.angle_beta   90.00
_cell.angle_gamma   90.00
#
_symmetry.space_group_name_H-M   'P 1'
#
loop_
_entity.id
_entity.type
_entity.pdbx_description
1 polymer ?
#
loop_
_entity_poly.entity_id
_entity_poly.type
_entity_poly.pdbx_seq_one_letter_code
_entity_poly.pdbx_strand_id
1 'polypeptide(L)'
;MISVSQAHIETLLAPVDPLHIGNQNLGPSNFETLGSELLVATLLTNLSITGLSSVILAPIEVQDPLRIKINASFAKPIGVSGTALINVTTLTRKPFRPCVLSILHPFKCPPKILEFDFNIQISQITVSAMLYAEWLKCPANAASPCSDLSLSDLMGLVNPAALPNIMNRIKSRMIQANVSQLSVNFDRLDNLTYRPHDSSAVSTYFLTKALKAFQKRLNKKEKLYVKVKNTIDDGGMQAANAFIEGMSSEFGRSCVDAQPAFTPQ
;
A
#
# COMPACT_ATOMS: atom_id res chain seq x y z
N MET A 1 0.72 -23.16 -11.78
CA MET A 1 1.21 -22.38 -10.63
C MET A 1 2.65 -21.99 -10.92
N ILE A 2 2.96 -20.70 -10.88
CA ILE A 2 4.31 -20.16 -11.14
C ILE A 2 4.89 -19.67 -9.81
N SER A 3 6.05 -20.20 -9.42
CA SER A 3 6.77 -19.79 -8.20
C SER A 3 8.05 -19.04 -8.58
N VAL A 4 8.15 -17.77 -8.19
CA VAL A 4 9.40 -17.00 -8.29
C VAL A 4 10.21 -17.25 -7.02
N SER A 5 11.51 -17.54 -7.14
CA SER A 5 12.34 -17.79 -5.96
C SER A 5 12.52 -16.54 -5.11
N GLN A 6 12.44 -16.70 -3.79
CA GLN A 6 12.54 -15.63 -2.80
C GLN A 6 13.76 -14.71 -2.99
N ALA A 7 14.93 -15.27 -3.26
CA ALA A 7 16.18 -14.51 -3.45
C ALA A 7 16.11 -13.52 -4.64
N HIS A 8 15.37 -13.86 -5.70
CA HIS A 8 15.19 -12.97 -6.84
C HIS A 8 14.25 -11.82 -6.52
N ILE A 9 13.19 -12.07 -5.74
CA ILE A 9 12.25 -11.03 -5.32
C ILE A 9 12.94 -10.05 -4.36
N GLU A 10 13.73 -10.56 -3.43
CA GLU A 10 14.55 -9.77 -2.52
C GLU A 10 15.52 -8.87 -3.29
N THR A 11 16.21 -9.40 -4.30
CA THR A 11 17.15 -8.62 -5.13
C THR A 11 16.45 -7.54 -5.94
N LEU A 12 15.25 -7.83 -6.47
CA LEU A 12 14.48 -6.87 -7.26
C LEU A 12 13.89 -5.74 -6.42
N LEU A 13 13.57 -6.01 -5.15
CA LEU A 13 12.97 -5.04 -4.24
C LEU A 13 13.96 -4.36 -3.29
N ALA A 14 15.20 -4.85 -3.18
CA ALA A 14 16.25 -4.21 -2.39
C ALA A 14 16.48 -2.72 -2.74
N PRO A 15 16.45 -2.29 -4.03
CA PRO A 15 16.65 -0.88 -4.37
C PRO A 15 15.49 0.05 -3.96
N VAL A 16 14.29 -0.51 -3.72
CA VAL A 16 13.08 0.23 -3.33
C VAL A 16 12.76 0.09 -1.84
N ASP A 17 13.69 -0.45 -1.05
CA ASP A 17 13.60 -0.61 0.39
C ASP A 17 14.77 0.15 1.07
N PRO A 18 14.57 1.31 1.71
CA PRO A 18 13.28 1.88 2.09
C PRO A 18 12.52 2.57 0.95
N LEU A 19 11.20 2.37 0.90
CA LEU A 19 10.32 3.10 0.00
C LEU A 19 9.96 4.44 0.65
N HIS A 20 10.36 5.53 0.01
CA HIS A 20 9.98 6.87 0.41
C HIS A 20 8.72 7.31 -0.31
N ILE A 21 7.67 7.60 0.47
CA ILE A 21 6.41 8.12 -0.05
C ILE A 21 6.37 9.62 0.25
N GLY A 22 6.01 10.40 -0.77
CA GLY A 22 5.78 11.84 -0.62
C GLY A 22 4.61 12.16 0.32
N ASN A 23 4.27 13.44 0.45
CA ASN A 23 3.23 13.88 1.37
C ASN A 23 1.88 13.22 1.06
N GLN A 24 1.28 12.59 2.07
CA GLN A 24 -0.03 11.94 1.96
C GLN A 24 -1.06 12.68 2.79
N ASN A 25 -2.16 13.08 2.17
CA ASN A 25 -3.29 13.68 2.87
C ASN A 25 -4.38 12.60 3.03
N LEU A 26 -4.64 12.19 4.27
CA LEU A 26 -5.64 11.16 4.57
C LEU A 26 -7.08 11.70 4.58
N GLY A 27 -7.27 12.98 4.26
CA GLY A 27 -8.56 13.65 4.28
C GLY A 27 -9.13 13.82 5.70
N PRO A 28 -10.20 14.61 5.85
CA PRO A 28 -10.87 14.77 7.13
C PRO A 28 -11.68 13.52 7.48
N SER A 29 -11.52 13.03 8.71
CA SER A 29 -12.28 11.91 9.25
C SER A 29 -12.96 12.29 10.56
N ASN A 30 -14.22 11.90 10.71
CA ASN A 30 -14.96 12.09 11.97
C ASN A 30 -14.59 10.98 12.96
N PHE A 31 -14.28 11.37 14.18
CA PHE A 31 -14.01 10.50 15.32
C PHE A 31 -14.85 10.91 16.52
N GLU A 32 -15.56 9.95 17.11
CA GLU A 32 -16.21 10.17 18.39
C GLU A 32 -15.31 9.68 19.53
N THR A 33 -14.98 10.59 20.45
CA THR A 33 -14.22 10.24 21.65
C THR A 33 -14.67 11.09 22.83
N LEU A 34 -14.77 10.48 24.01
CA LEU A 34 -15.15 11.14 25.26
C LEU A 34 -16.46 11.96 25.20
N GLY A 35 -17.38 11.61 24.30
CA GLY A 35 -18.67 12.30 24.12
C GLY A 35 -18.59 13.59 23.30
N SER A 36 -17.52 13.75 22.52
CA SER A 36 -17.34 14.80 21.52
C SER A 36 -17.11 14.18 20.15
N GLU A 37 -17.64 14.82 19.12
CA GLU A 37 -17.34 14.53 17.73
C GLU A 37 -16.20 15.43 17.27
N LEU A 38 -15.14 14.83 16.77
CA LEU A 38 -13.93 15.50 16.31
C LEU A 38 -13.77 15.27 14.82
N LEU A 39 -13.52 16.35 14.08
CA LEU A 39 -12.99 16.31 12.73
C LEU A 39 -11.47 16.24 12.82
N VAL A 40 -10.89 15.18 12.28
CA VAL A 40 -9.45 14.94 12.31
C VAL A 40 -8.95 14.92 10.87
N ALA A 41 -8.21 15.95 10.47
CA ALA A 41 -7.50 15.97 9.20
C ALA A 41 -6.03 15.62 9.45
N THR A 42 -5.53 14.60 8.74
CA THR A 42 -4.17 14.09 8.93
C THR A 42 -3.35 14.27 7.66
N LEU A 43 -2.23 14.97 7.79
CA LEU A 43 -1.20 15.06 6.78
C LEU A 43 0.00 14.25 7.25
N LEU A 44 0.45 13.30 6.44
CA LEU A 44 1.64 12.51 6.67
C LEU A 44 2.75 13.02 5.76
N THR A 45 3.94 13.24 6.33
CA THR A 45 5.13 13.70 5.61
C THR A 45 6.31 12.79 5.94
N ASN A 46 7.32 12.78 5.05
CA ASN A 46 8.55 11.98 5.22
C ASN A 46 8.30 10.49 5.51
N LEU A 47 7.29 9.90 4.84
CA LEU A 47 6.96 8.50 5.02
C LEU A 47 8.08 7.62 4.46
N SER A 48 8.56 6.70 5.28
CA SER A 48 9.54 5.68 4.93
C SER A 48 9.00 4.33 5.33
N ILE A 49 8.90 3.43 4.36
CA ILE A 49 8.46 2.05 4.53
C ILE A 49 9.66 1.15 4.37
N THR A 50 9.91 0.29 5.35
CA THR A 50 11.07 -0.61 5.42
C THR A 50 10.64 -2.07 5.53
N GLY A 51 11.45 -2.98 5.01
CA GLY A 51 11.18 -4.43 5.07
C GLY A 51 10.32 -4.96 3.92
N LEU A 52 10.08 -4.14 2.89
CA LEU A 52 9.40 -4.54 1.66
C LEU A 52 10.15 -5.65 0.90
N SER A 53 11.48 -5.67 1.03
CA SER A 53 12.34 -6.72 0.48
C SER A 53 11.99 -8.11 1.01
N SER A 54 11.41 -8.22 2.22
CA SER A 54 11.04 -9.50 2.83
C SER A 54 9.76 -10.14 2.30
N VAL A 55 9.22 -9.62 1.17
CA VAL A 55 8.01 -10.14 0.56
C VAL A 55 8.22 -11.57 0.06
N ILE A 56 7.25 -12.43 0.35
CA ILE A 56 7.11 -13.78 -0.13
C ILE A 56 5.89 -13.80 -1.04
N LEU A 57 6.12 -13.96 -2.35
CA LEU A 57 5.04 -14.14 -3.32
C LEU A 57 4.50 -15.56 -3.23
N ALA A 58 3.19 -15.68 -3.08
CA ALA A 58 2.51 -16.95 -3.31
C ALA A 58 2.48 -17.25 -4.82
N PRO A 59 2.15 -18.49 -5.22
CA PRO A 59 1.98 -18.82 -6.63
C PRO A 59 0.99 -17.88 -7.31
N ILE A 60 1.35 -17.41 -8.51
CA ILE A 60 0.46 -16.57 -9.32
C ILE A 60 -0.71 -17.43 -9.80
N GLU A 61 -1.94 -16.96 -9.54
CA GLU A 61 -3.20 -17.59 -9.92
C GLU A 61 -3.79 -16.87 -11.13
N VAL A 62 -3.97 -17.57 -12.25
CA VAL A 62 -4.69 -17.03 -13.42
C VAL A 62 -6.16 -17.38 -13.26
N GLN A 63 -7.03 -16.37 -13.10
CA GLN A 63 -8.47 -16.55 -12.92
C GLN A 63 -9.18 -16.68 -14.27
N ASP A 64 -8.82 -15.80 -15.20
CA ASP A 64 -9.31 -15.78 -16.58
C ASP A 64 -8.23 -15.18 -17.49
N PRO A 65 -8.41 -15.15 -18.82
CA PRO A 65 -7.39 -14.66 -19.76
C PRO A 65 -6.94 -13.21 -19.53
N LEU A 66 -7.71 -12.41 -18.78
CA LEU A 66 -7.44 -11.00 -18.51
C LEU A 66 -7.19 -10.72 -17.03
N ARG A 67 -7.43 -11.69 -16.13
CA ARG A 67 -7.31 -11.49 -14.68
C ARG A 67 -6.28 -12.41 -14.04
N ILE A 68 -5.33 -11.77 -13.38
CA ILE A 68 -4.25 -12.42 -12.65
C ILE A 68 -4.36 -12.04 -11.18
N LYS A 69 -4.46 -13.04 -10.31
CA LYS A 69 -4.44 -12.85 -8.86
C LYS A 69 -3.04 -13.11 -8.33
N ILE A 70 -2.52 -12.12 -7.61
CA ILE A 70 -1.23 -12.16 -6.94
C ILE A 70 -1.49 -12.10 -5.45
N ASN A 71 -1.00 -13.09 -4.71
CA ASN A 71 -0.98 -13.04 -3.26
C ASN A 71 0.48 -12.89 -2.80
N ALA A 72 0.69 -12.07 -1.78
CA ALA A 72 1.99 -11.82 -1.19
C ALA A 72 1.84 -11.82 0.33
N SER A 73 2.91 -12.20 1.01
CA SER A 73 3.05 -12.07 2.47
C SER A 73 4.43 -11.51 2.78
N PHE A 74 4.68 -11.07 4.01
CA PHE A 74 6.00 -10.55 4.38
C PHE A 74 6.59 -11.40 5.49
N ALA A 75 7.83 -11.88 5.28
CA ALA A 75 8.54 -12.74 6.22
C ALA A 75 8.94 -11.99 7.49
N LYS A 76 9.19 -10.68 7.36
CA LYS A 76 9.56 -9.79 8.46
C LYS A 76 8.49 -8.71 8.64
N PRO A 77 8.35 -8.14 9.85
CA PRO A 77 7.47 -6.99 10.06
C PRO A 77 7.88 -5.82 9.16
N ILE A 78 6.89 -5.15 8.58
CA ILE A 78 7.13 -3.92 7.81
C ILE A 78 7.17 -2.75 8.79
N GLY A 79 8.24 -1.97 8.74
CA GLY A 79 8.36 -0.74 9.51
C GLY A 79 7.84 0.44 8.70
N VAL A 80 6.96 1.25 9.27
CA VAL A 80 6.49 2.51 8.69
C VAL A 80 6.85 3.63 9.64
N SER A 81 7.62 4.60 9.17
CA SER A 81 8.00 5.78 9.95
C SER A 81 7.72 7.06 9.17
N GLY A 82 7.47 8.14 9.88
CA GLY A 82 7.31 9.47 9.28
C GLY A 82 6.86 10.50 10.30
N THR A 83 6.41 11.63 9.81
CA THR A 83 5.86 12.72 10.63
C THR A 83 4.37 12.86 10.32
N ALA A 84 3.55 12.95 11.37
CA ALA A 84 2.12 13.15 11.27
C ALA A 84 1.76 14.53 11.80
N LEU A 85 1.09 15.32 10.96
CA LEU A 85 0.47 16.58 11.33
C LEU A 85 -1.05 16.37 11.37
N ILE A 86 -1.58 16.37 12.58
CA ILE A 86 -3.00 16.14 12.85
C ILE A 86 -3.65 17.46 13.22
N ASN A 87 -4.57 17.93 12.39
CA ASN A 87 -5.45 19.03 12.73
C ASN A 87 -6.76 18.47 13.32
N VAL A 88 -7.02 18.77 14.58
CA VAL A 88 -8.21 18.32 15.30
C VAL A 88 -9.13 19.51 15.57
N THR A 89 -10.35 19.42 15.05
CA THR A 89 -11.42 20.40 15.25
C THR A 89 -12.62 19.73 15.91
N THR A 90 -13.20 20.33 16.93
CA THR A 90 -14.43 19.80 17.55
C THR A 90 -15.65 20.21 16.74
N LEU A 91 -16.43 19.25 16.24
CA LEU A 91 -17.68 19.49 15.50
C LEU A 91 -18.86 19.66 16.45
N THR A 92 -19.08 18.67 17.32
CA THR A 92 -20.16 18.67 18.30
C THR A 92 -19.63 18.23 19.67
N ARG A 93 -20.16 18.86 20.73
CA ARG A 93 -19.75 18.60 22.11
C ARG A 93 -20.99 18.45 22.97
N LYS A 94 -21.07 17.37 23.74
CA LYS A 94 -22.13 17.22 24.76
C LYS A 94 -22.01 18.33 25.81
N PRO A 95 -23.13 18.92 26.25
CA PRO A 95 -23.11 19.96 27.28
C PRO A 95 -22.44 19.43 28.56
N PHE A 96 -21.73 20.31 29.28
CA PHE A 96 -21.01 20.03 30.54
C PHE A 96 -19.77 19.11 30.49
N ARG A 97 -19.31 18.65 29.32
CA ARG A 97 -18.02 17.94 29.23
C ARG A 97 -16.85 18.89 29.00
N PRO A 98 -15.71 18.78 29.71
CA PRO A 98 -14.57 19.66 29.52
C PRO A 98 -13.91 19.47 28.15
N CYS A 99 -13.28 20.53 27.62
CA CYS A 99 -12.55 20.42 26.37
C CYS A 99 -11.37 19.45 26.50
N VAL A 100 -11.38 18.36 25.72
CA VAL A 100 -10.30 17.37 25.74
C VAL A 100 -9.00 17.93 25.13
N LEU A 101 -9.11 18.92 24.23
CA LEU A 101 -7.99 19.52 23.50
C LEU A 101 -7.29 20.65 24.27
N SER A 102 -7.90 21.17 25.34
CA SER A 102 -7.38 22.31 26.10
C SER A 102 -7.76 22.24 27.58
N ILE A 103 -6.76 22.10 28.45
CA ILE A 103 -6.94 22.18 29.91
C ILE A 103 -7.09 23.64 30.37
N LEU A 104 -6.39 24.58 29.74
CA LEU A 104 -6.44 26.00 30.12
C LEU A 104 -7.77 26.67 29.74
N HIS A 105 -8.50 26.12 28.77
CA HIS A 105 -9.78 26.67 28.34
C HIS A 105 -10.84 25.55 28.26
N PRO A 106 -11.33 25.01 29.39
CA PRO A 106 -12.26 23.88 29.38
C PRO A 106 -13.61 24.22 28.70
N PHE A 107 -13.94 25.51 28.57
CA PHE A 107 -15.17 26.01 27.94
C PHE A 107 -14.98 26.45 26.48
N LYS A 108 -13.75 26.58 25.97
CA LYS A 108 -13.46 26.90 24.56
C LYS A 108 -12.63 25.78 23.96
N CYS A 109 -13.11 25.15 22.88
CA CYS A 109 -12.33 24.15 22.14
C CYS A 109 -11.80 24.75 20.83
N PRO A 110 -10.72 25.55 20.87
CA PRO A 110 -10.07 25.97 19.63
C PRO A 110 -9.53 24.73 18.91
N PRO A 111 -9.48 24.75 17.56
CA PRO A 111 -8.76 23.74 16.79
C PRO A 111 -7.33 23.61 17.30
N LYS A 112 -6.80 22.39 17.32
CA LYS A 112 -5.42 22.13 17.74
C LYS A 112 -4.70 21.34 16.66
N ILE A 113 -3.53 21.83 16.29
CA ILE A 113 -2.59 21.13 15.43
C ILE A 113 -1.61 20.37 16.33
N LEU A 114 -1.49 19.07 16.09
CA LEU A 114 -0.57 18.19 16.80
C LEU A 114 0.40 17.61 15.78
N GLU A 115 1.69 17.84 16.01
CA GLU A 115 2.77 17.31 15.19
C GLU A 115 3.59 16.31 16.00
N PHE A 116 3.84 15.14 15.42
CA PHE A 116 4.68 14.12 16.04
C PHE A 116 5.34 13.22 15.00
N ASP A 117 6.54 12.77 15.33
CA ASP A 117 7.21 11.69 14.61
C ASP A 117 6.62 10.37 15.09
N PHE A 118 6.40 9.42 14.19
CA PHE A 118 5.94 8.08 14.53
C PHE A 118 6.80 7.02 13.85
N ASN A 119 6.88 5.86 14.50
CA ASN A 119 7.40 4.63 13.93
C ASN A 119 6.51 3.49 14.40
N ILE A 120 5.99 2.73 13.45
CA ILE A 120 5.10 1.60 13.68
C ILE A 120 5.61 0.38 12.95
N GLN A 121 5.57 -0.77 13.60
CA GLN A 121 5.84 -2.05 12.97
C GLN A 121 4.52 -2.77 12.71
N ILE A 122 4.39 -3.37 11.55
CA ILE A 122 3.18 -4.09 11.16
C ILE A 122 3.59 -5.53 10.85
N SER A 123 3.03 -6.46 11.62
CA SER A 123 3.37 -7.87 11.53
C SER A 123 2.29 -8.64 10.76
N GLN A 124 2.71 -9.74 10.12
CA GLN A 124 1.84 -10.67 9.39
C GLN A 124 0.99 -9.97 8.32
N ILE A 125 1.63 -9.12 7.52
CA ILE A 125 0.96 -8.50 6.39
C ILE A 125 0.76 -9.55 5.30
N THR A 126 -0.47 -9.63 4.81
CA THR A 126 -0.83 -10.37 3.60
C THR A 126 -1.51 -9.41 2.62
N VAL A 127 -1.08 -9.45 1.38
CA VAL A 127 -1.62 -8.63 0.29
C VAL A 127 -2.19 -9.55 -0.76
N SER A 128 -3.43 -9.29 -1.18
CA SER A 128 -4.07 -9.94 -2.31
C SER A 128 -4.43 -8.86 -3.32
N ALA A 129 -3.85 -8.95 -4.51
CA ALA A 129 -4.13 -8.03 -5.61
C ALA A 129 -4.71 -8.81 -6.80
N MET A 130 -5.75 -8.27 -7.42
CA MET A 130 -6.31 -8.74 -8.68
C MET A 130 -5.92 -7.76 -9.77
N LEU A 131 -4.99 -8.16 -10.63
CA LEU A 131 -4.62 -7.42 -11.82
C LEU A 131 -5.58 -7.76 -12.95
N TYR A 132 -6.13 -6.73 -13.56
CA TYR A 132 -6.72 -6.82 -14.89
C TYR A 132 -5.68 -6.34 -15.89
N ALA A 133 -5.41 -7.15 -16.92
CA ALA A 133 -4.51 -6.81 -17.99
C ALA A 133 -5.10 -7.27 -19.32
N GLU A 134 -5.16 -6.34 -20.27
CA GLU A 134 -5.56 -6.62 -21.64
C GLU A 134 -4.33 -6.70 -22.53
N TRP A 135 -4.32 -7.66 -23.45
CA TRP A 135 -3.17 -8.00 -24.27
C TRP A 135 -3.55 -7.93 -25.75
N LEU A 136 -2.64 -7.41 -26.57
CA LEU A 136 -2.69 -7.53 -28.02
C LEU A 136 -2.57 -9.00 -28.39
N LYS A 137 -3.60 -9.50 -29.08
CA LYS A 137 -3.57 -10.83 -29.70
C LYS A 137 -2.86 -10.78 -31.03
N CYS A 138 -2.18 -11.86 -31.38
CA CYS A 138 -1.69 -12.02 -32.73
C CYS A 138 -2.87 -12.21 -33.70
N PRO A 139 -2.86 -11.57 -34.87
CA PRO A 139 -3.85 -11.85 -35.89
C PRO A 139 -3.78 -13.33 -36.27
N ALA A 140 -4.93 -13.97 -36.52
CA ALA A 140 -5.05 -15.42 -36.76
C ALA A 140 -4.18 -15.96 -37.90
N ASN A 141 -3.73 -15.08 -38.80
CA ASN A 141 -2.90 -15.40 -39.97
C ASN A 141 -1.50 -14.74 -39.89
N ALA A 142 -1.04 -14.36 -38.71
CA ALA A 142 0.25 -13.72 -38.56
C ALA A 142 1.39 -14.70 -38.95
N ALA A 143 2.21 -14.28 -39.92
CA ALA A 143 3.49 -14.94 -40.15
C ALA A 143 4.38 -14.76 -38.91
N SER A 144 5.17 -15.79 -38.60
CA SER A 144 6.23 -15.71 -37.58
C SER A 144 7.03 -14.40 -37.77
N PRO A 145 7.22 -13.57 -36.72
CA PRO A 145 7.38 -13.99 -35.31
C PRO A 145 6.31 -13.44 -34.34
N CYS A 146 5.02 -13.41 -34.72
CA CYS A 146 3.94 -13.14 -33.76
C CYS A 146 3.47 -14.46 -33.11
N SER A 147 3.53 -14.56 -31.78
CA SER A 147 2.96 -15.68 -31.01
C SER A 147 2.17 -15.13 -29.83
N ASP A 148 1.03 -15.68 -29.46
CA ASP A 148 0.30 -15.18 -28.29
C ASP A 148 1.12 -15.35 -27.00
N LEU A 149 0.91 -14.47 -26.03
CA LEU A 149 1.58 -14.53 -24.74
C LEU A 149 1.11 -15.79 -24.00
N SER A 150 2.04 -16.70 -23.73
CA SER A 150 1.75 -18.02 -23.18
C SER A 150 2.09 -18.10 -21.69
N LEU A 151 1.51 -19.08 -20.98
CA LEU A 151 1.86 -19.33 -19.57
C LEU A 151 3.36 -19.65 -19.42
N SER A 152 3.99 -20.25 -20.42
CA SER A 152 5.44 -20.49 -20.46
C SER A 152 6.28 -19.21 -20.50
N ASP A 153 5.76 -18.14 -21.10
CA ASP A 153 6.46 -16.85 -21.10
C ASP A 153 6.43 -16.22 -19.70
N LEU A 154 5.32 -16.39 -18.97
CA LEU A 154 5.23 -16.01 -17.56
C LEU A 154 6.11 -16.89 -16.66
N MET A 155 6.33 -18.17 -17.02
CA MET A 155 7.26 -19.05 -16.30
C MET A 155 8.72 -18.61 -16.46
N GLY A 156 9.08 -17.98 -17.58
CA GLY A 156 10.42 -17.43 -17.77
C GLY A 156 10.75 -16.24 -16.87
N LEU A 157 9.76 -15.61 -16.21
CA LEU A 157 9.98 -14.60 -15.16
C LEU A 157 10.78 -15.15 -13.97
N VAL A 158 10.88 -16.48 -13.84
CA VAL A 158 11.68 -17.15 -12.81
C VAL A 158 13.17 -17.18 -13.16
N ASN A 159 13.54 -16.96 -14.43
CA ASN A 159 14.93 -16.92 -14.89
C ASN A 159 15.44 -15.46 -14.98
N PRO A 160 16.42 -15.05 -14.16
CA PRO A 160 16.97 -13.68 -14.16
C PRO A 160 17.51 -13.24 -15.52
N ALA A 161 18.07 -14.17 -16.30
CA ALA A 161 18.63 -13.86 -17.62
C ALA A 161 17.53 -13.58 -18.66
N ALA A 162 16.33 -14.14 -18.49
CA ALA A 162 15.20 -13.97 -19.40
C ALA A 162 14.26 -12.82 -18.97
N LEU A 163 14.35 -12.37 -17.71
CA LEU A 163 13.46 -11.38 -17.13
C LEU A 163 13.35 -10.07 -17.93
N PRO A 164 14.45 -9.42 -18.40
CA PRO A 164 14.34 -8.19 -19.17
C PRO A 164 13.60 -8.38 -20.50
N ASN A 165 13.86 -9.49 -21.18
CA ASN A 165 13.24 -9.82 -22.47
C ASN A 165 11.75 -10.13 -22.30
N ILE A 166 11.40 -10.87 -21.25
CA ILE A 166 10.01 -11.21 -20.94
C ILE A 166 9.24 -9.98 -20.46
N MET A 167 9.82 -9.13 -19.61
CA MET A 167 9.22 -7.87 -19.21
C MET A 167 8.97 -6.96 -20.41
N ASN A 168 9.94 -6.83 -21.32
CA ASN A 168 9.76 -6.05 -22.55
C ASN A 168 8.64 -6.60 -23.42
N ARG A 169 8.54 -7.92 -23.55
CA ARG A 169 7.47 -8.60 -24.32
C ARG A 169 6.09 -8.45 -23.68
N ILE A 170 6.01 -8.54 -22.35
CA ILE A 170 4.79 -8.29 -21.58
C ILE A 170 4.35 -6.84 -21.78
N LYS A 171 5.26 -5.87 -21.59
CA LYS A 171 4.97 -4.44 -21.77
C LYS A 171 4.53 -4.12 -23.21
N SER A 172 5.27 -4.58 -24.22
CA SER A 172 4.97 -4.25 -25.62
C SER A 172 3.62 -4.75 -26.10
N ARG A 173 3.08 -5.81 -25.48
CA ARG A 173 1.79 -6.41 -25.83
C ARG A 173 0.64 -5.99 -24.93
N MET A 174 0.91 -5.47 -23.75
CA MET A 174 -0.14 -4.97 -22.86
C MET A 174 -0.82 -3.78 -23.53
N ILE A 175 -2.15 -3.77 -23.64
CA ILE A 175 -2.93 -2.62 -24.12
C ILE A 175 -3.22 -1.72 -22.93
N GLN A 176 -3.68 -2.34 -21.85
CA GLN A 176 -4.00 -1.68 -20.60
C GLN A 176 -3.77 -2.66 -19.44
N ALA A 177 -3.42 -2.11 -18.30
CA ALA A 177 -3.48 -2.86 -17.05
C ALA A 177 -3.95 -1.94 -15.92
N ASN A 178 -4.62 -2.54 -14.95
CA ASN A 178 -4.98 -1.89 -13.72
C ASN A 178 -5.15 -2.92 -12.61
N VAL A 179 -4.89 -2.51 -11.38
CA VAL A 179 -5.34 -3.23 -10.19
C VAL A 179 -6.85 -3.03 -10.07
N SER A 180 -7.59 -4.12 -10.21
CA SER A 180 -9.06 -4.14 -10.11
C SER A 180 -9.54 -4.37 -8.68
N GLN A 181 -8.75 -5.07 -7.87
CA GLN A 181 -9.01 -5.29 -6.46
C GLN A 181 -7.68 -5.33 -5.69
N LEU A 182 -7.64 -4.69 -4.52
CA LEU A 182 -6.53 -4.79 -3.58
C LEU A 182 -7.11 -5.06 -2.19
N SER A 183 -6.48 -5.98 -1.47
CA SER A 183 -6.82 -6.28 -0.08
C SER A 183 -5.55 -6.50 0.72
N VAL A 184 -5.31 -5.61 1.67
CA VAL A 184 -4.21 -5.68 2.62
C VAL A 184 -4.78 -6.12 3.96
N ASN A 185 -4.31 -7.25 4.48
CA ASN A 185 -4.63 -7.67 5.84
C ASN A 185 -3.36 -7.64 6.69
N PHE A 186 -3.53 -7.30 7.97
CA PHE A 186 -2.47 -7.34 8.96
C PHE A 186 -3.07 -7.83 10.27
N ASP A 187 -2.32 -8.62 11.02
CA ASP A 187 -2.83 -9.16 12.29
C ASP A 187 -2.59 -8.21 13.46
N ARG A 188 -1.44 -7.53 13.46
CA ARG A 188 -1.06 -6.72 14.61
C ARG A 188 -0.21 -5.51 14.23
N LEU A 189 -0.55 -4.40 14.87
CA LEU A 189 0.32 -3.24 14.96
C LEU A 189 1.21 -3.38 16.19
N ASP A 190 2.48 -3.60 15.91
CA ASP A 190 3.57 -3.74 16.85
C ASP A 190 4.35 -2.44 17.02
N ASN A 191 4.88 -2.25 18.23
CA ASN A 191 5.92 -1.24 18.50
C ASN A 191 5.59 0.16 17.98
N LEU A 192 4.35 0.64 18.18
CA LEU A 192 4.00 2.03 17.93
C LEU A 192 4.77 2.92 18.91
N THR A 193 5.78 3.60 18.39
CA THR A 193 6.52 4.65 19.07
C THR A 193 6.18 5.98 18.44
N TYR A 194 6.13 7.02 19.25
CA TYR A 194 5.88 8.38 18.78
C TYR A 194 6.66 9.38 19.62
N ARG A 195 7.04 10.49 18.99
CA ARG A 195 7.73 11.60 19.64
C ARG A 195 7.01 12.90 19.28
N PRO A 196 6.24 13.49 20.22
CA PRO A 196 5.57 14.75 19.97
C PRO A 196 6.58 15.88 19.83
N HIS A 197 6.34 16.80 18.89
CA HIS A 197 7.16 18.00 18.72
C HIS A 197 6.81 19.06 19.77
N ASP A 198 5.52 19.18 20.12
CA ASP A 198 5.08 19.95 21.29
C ASP A 198 5.13 19.07 22.55
N SER A 199 6.09 19.37 23.44
CA SER A 199 6.33 18.65 24.69
C SER A 199 5.37 19.03 25.83
N SER A 200 4.32 19.82 25.58
CA SER A 200 3.34 20.11 26.62
C SER A 200 2.79 18.80 27.23
N ALA A 201 2.73 18.73 28.56
CA ALA A 201 2.29 17.52 29.26
C ALA A 201 0.89 17.06 28.80
N VAL A 202 0.07 18.01 28.36
CA VAL A 202 -1.28 17.79 27.85
C VAL A 202 -1.29 17.17 26.44
N SER A 203 -0.53 17.72 25.48
CA SER A 203 -0.42 17.14 24.13
C SER A 203 0.13 15.72 24.21
N THR A 204 1.20 15.55 25.00
CA THR A 204 1.86 14.26 25.19
C THR A 204 0.92 13.25 25.83
N TYR A 205 0.19 13.61 26.89
CA TYR A 205 -0.77 12.71 27.53
C TYR A 205 -1.93 12.33 26.59
N PHE A 206 -2.50 13.31 25.89
CA PHE A 206 -3.58 13.08 24.93
C PHE A 206 -3.13 12.14 23.80
N LEU A 207 -2.00 12.44 23.16
CA LEU A 207 -1.42 11.61 22.10
C LEU A 207 -1.15 10.19 22.63
N THR A 208 -0.56 10.05 23.82
CA THR A 208 -0.31 8.75 24.45
C THR A 208 -1.58 7.92 24.61
N LYS A 209 -2.63 8.52 25.17
CA LYS A 209 -3.89 7.81 25.44
C LYS A 209 -4.64 7.51 24.14
N ALA A 210 -4.69 8.46 23.21
CA ALA A 210 -5.35 8.31 21.92
C ALA A 210 -4.67 7.21 21.09
N LEU A 211 -3.34 7.23 20.96
CA LEU A 211 -2.57 6.25 20.19
C LEU A 211 -2.63 4.85 20.81
N LYS A 212 -2.56 4.73 22.14
CA LYS A 212 -2.75 3.43 22.82
C LYS A 212 -4.17 2.88 22.62
N ALA A 213 -5.19 3.74 22.70
CA ALA A 213 -6.57 3.33 22.44
C ALA A 213 -6.76 2.93 20.97
N PHE A 214 -6.15 3.67 20.04
CA PHE A 214 -6.15 3.38 18.61
C PHE A 214 -5.51 2.02 18.32
N GLN A 215 -4.29 1.77 18.80
CA GLN A 215 -3.59 0.50 18.67
C GLN A 215 -4.42 -0.66 19.26
N LYS A 216 -5.00 -0.48 20.46
CA LYS A 216 -5.85 -1.50 21.09
C LYS A 216 -7.10 -1.81 20.27
N ARG A 217 -7.77 -0.79 19.71
CA ARG A 217 -8.97 -0.96 18.87
C ARG A 217 -8.65 -1.62 17.52
N LEU A 218 -7.53 -1.25 16.90
CA LEU A 218 -7.07 -1.87 15.66
C LEU A 218 -6.69 -3.34 15.86
N ASN A 219 -5.94 -3.65 16.91
CA ASN A 219 -5.55 -5.03 17.22
C ASN A 219 -6.75 -5.92 17.60
N LYS A 220 -7.87 -5.35 18.06
CA LYS A 220 -9.12 -6.08 18.29
C LYS A 220 -9.95 -6.34 17.03
N LYS A 221 -9.50 -5.88 15.86
CA LYS A 221 -10.21 -5.99 14.57
C LYS A 221 -11.66 -5.46 14.63
N GLU A 222 -11.92 -4.45 15.46
CA GLU A 222 -13.23 -3.80 15.60
C GLU A 222 -13.53 -2.90 14.37
N LYS A 223 -14.66 -2.15 14.35
CA LYS A 223 -15.06 -1.27 13.23
C LYS A 223 -13.94 -0.33 12.73
N LEU A 224 -13.05 0.11 13.63
CA LEU A 224 -11.92 0.96 13.28
C LEU A 224 -10.90 0.25 12.38
N TYR A 225 -10.67 -1.05 12.57
CA TYR A 225 -9.80 -1.87 11.72
C TYR A 225 -10.33 -1.91 10.30
N VAL A 226 -11.63 -2.18 10.13
CA VAL A 226 -12.26 -2.20 8.80
C VAL A 226 -12.13 -0.85 8.10
N LYS A 227 -12.34 0.26 8.83
CA LYS A 227 -12.18 1.61 8.25
C LYS A 227 -10.75 1.89 7.81
N VAL A 228 -9.75 1.61 8.67
CA VAL A 228 -8.33 1.82 8.35
C VAL A 228 -7.89 0.91 7.21
N LYS A 229 -8.30 -0.36 7.22
CA LYS A 229 -8.04 -1.31 6.15
C LYS A 229 -8.58 -0.81 4.81
N ASN A 230 -9.84 -0.38 4.76
CA ASN A 230 -10.44 0.13 3.52
C ASN A 230 -9.69 1.35 3.00
N THR A 231 -9.25 2.27 3.87
CA THR A 231 -8.43 3.41 3.46
C THR A 231 -7.06 2.98 2.90
N ILE A 232 -6.42 1.97 3.49
CA ILE A 232 -5.17 1.40 2.97
C ILE A 232 -5.40 0.72 1.61
N ASP A 233 -6.48 -0.05 1.48
CA ASP A 233 -6.85 -0.73 0.23
C ASP A 233 -7.12 0.28 -0.89
N ASP A 234 -7.94 1.30 -0.62
CA ASP A 234 -8.28 2.35 -1.59
C ASP A 234 -7.04 3.16 -1.99
N GLY A 235 -6.26 3.62 -0.99
CA GLY A 235 -5.04 4.40 -1.24
C GLY A 235 -3.95 3.58 -1.95
N GLY A 236 -3.78 2.32 -1.55
CA GLY A 236 -2.86 1.38 -2.19
C GLY A 236 -3.27 1.07 -3.63
N MET A 237 -4.56 0.91 -3.89
CA MET A 237 -5.09 0.69 -5.25
C MET A 237 -4.86 1.92 -6.12
N GLN A 238 -5.10 3.13 -5.61
CA GLN A 238 -4.81 4.38 -6.32
C GLN A 238 -3.32 4.52 -6.64
N ALA A 239 -2.44 4.27 -5.66
CA ALA A 239 -0.99 4.35 -5.87
C ALA A 239 -0.49 3.30 -6.88
N ALA A 240 -0.99 2.06 -6.79
CA ALA A 240 -0.63 1.00 -7.73
C ALA A 240 -1.11 1.32 -9.15
N ASN A 241 -2.33 1.84 -9.31
CA ASN A 241 -2.85 2.26 -10.61
C ASN A 241 -2.09 3.46 -11.18
N ALA A 242 -1.72 4.45 -10.36
CA ALA A 242 -0.90 5.57 -10.80
C ALA A 242 0.50 5.13 -11.26
N PHE A 243 1.09 4.13 -10.59
CA PHE A 243 2.35 3.53 -11.03
C PHE A 243 2.21 2.80 -12.38
N ILE A 244 1.13 2.03 -12.57
CA ILE A 244 0.84 1.36 -13.85
C ILE A 244 0.59 2.39 -14.96
N GLU A 245 -0.16 3.46 -14.66
CA GLU A 245 -0.42 4.55 -15.60
C GLU A 245 0.86 5.28 -16.01
N GLY A 246 1.81 5.46 -15.09
CA GLY A 246 3.15 5.99 -15.41
C GLY A 246 3.93 5.13 -16.42
N MET A 247 3.67 3.81 -16.43
CA MET A 247 4.26 2.88 -17.40
C MET A 247 3.42 2.73 -18.68
N SER A 248 2.25 3.35 -18.77
CA SER A 248 1.33 3.17 -19.92
C SER A 248 1.94 3.58 -21.25
N SER A 249 2.91 4.52 -21.26
CA SER A 249 3.66 4.91 -22.46
C SER A 249 4.56 3.80 -23.05
N GLU A 250 4.78 2.73 -22.29
CA GLU A 250 5.53 1.53 -22.70
C GLU A 250 4.60 0.43 -23.22
N PHE A 251 3.28 0.60 -23.10
CA PHE A 251 2.26 -0.38 -23.48
C PHE A 251 1.94 -0.32 -24.99
N GLY A 252 1.52 -1.44 -25.55
CA GLY A 252 0.85 -1.53 -26.85
C GLY A 252 1.74 -1.30 -28.08
N ARG A 253 3.06 -1.37 -27.93
CA ARG A 253 4.01 -1.03 -29.00
C ARG A 253 4.02 -2.02 -30.16
N SER A 254 3.82 -3.32 -29.93
CA SER A 254 3.86 -4.34 -30.98
C SER A 254 3.39 -5.72 -30.50
N CYS A 255 2.75 -6.49 -31.39
CA CYS A 255 2.52 -7.93 -31.22
C CYS A 255 3.71 -8.80 -31.69
N VAL A 256 4.68 -8.20 -32.38
CA VAL A 256 5.88 -8.87 -32.94
C VAL A 256 7.01 -8.90 -31.91
N ASP A 257 7.56 -10.08 -31.65
CA ASP A 257 8.67 -10.25 -30.70
C ASP A 257 9.99 -9.74 -31.30
N ALA A 258 10.67 -8.81 -30.62
CA ALA A 258 11.98 -8.31 -31.06
C ALA A 258 13.08 -9.38 -30.94
N GLN A 259 12.91 -10.33 -30.01
CA GLN A 259 13.71 -11.55 -29.85
C GLN A 259 12.84 -12.66 -29.20
N PRO A 260 13.06 -13.94 -29.55
CA PRO A 260 12.36 -15.04 -28.90
C PRO A 260 12.68 -15.08 -27.40
N ALA A 261 11.64 -15.19 -26.56
CA ALA A 261 11.77 -15.19 -25.09
C ALA A 261 12.55 -16.39 -24.53
N PHE A 262 12.71 -17.44 -25.33
CA PHE A 262 13.51 -18.61 -25.03
C PHE A 262 14.16 -19.10 -26.33
N THR A 263 15.48 -19.25 -26.33
CA THR A 263 16.19 -20.13 -27.26
C THR A 263 16.52 -21.39 -26.48
N PRO A 264 15.81 -22.52 -26.70
CA PRO A 264 16.25 -23.78 -26.11
C PRO A 264 17.63 -24.11 -26.69
N GLN A 265 18.61 -24.28 -25.79
CA GLN A 265 19.81 -25.07 -26.09
C GLN A 265 19.49 -26.54 -25.85
#